data_AF-A0A453JT10-F1
#
_entry.id   AF-A0A453JT10-F1
#
_cell.length_a   1.000
_cell.length_b   1.000
_cell.length_c   1.000
_cell.angle_alpha   90.00
_cell.angle_beta   90.00
_cell.angle_gamma   90.00
#
_symmetry.space_group_name_H-M   'P 1'
#
loop_
_entity.id
_entity.type
_entity.pdbx_description
1 polymer ?
#
loop_
_entity_poly.entity_id
_entity_poly.type
_entity_poly.pdbx_seq_one_letter_code
_entity_poly.pdbx_strand_id
1 'polypeptide(L)'
;EDLISPITSYVFLRFRFFNQDPVTRRSGTPLRFFFHLKQVDIFINELSVDTLLYLVGKLGLMGPYAVRNSAIFPNCCKIENNSRLALVCHFQNNGDAIVPGQQSTSVFLRNFVFDDNRTHDQSLVSISLFKEGAFSTAPINIPLHESGIFAWRTVASSLKDSRRFSGPFVVVKVSQNSVEGLSLSVQPLLRIYNKSDFPLELRFQRPQNENEEAAVVTVRSGDMVDESTGVLDAMNLSGGSKKALMSLALGNFMLSIRPEMSEHSNLSHATLFQWSEDITGEKAVRISGVIEKLNYNIRKAFSIDSMKSSFSSLSCPVSVDGQHVTDLYFLIHTLGRDVPLQPTNGTRVSGRSASVALQLQREIFIYPTVQVYNFLQTDIHVLLTDSKPENTRDDNFGLIGKEATITSGSSAYFYVNPAMFNFSVTLISYGSKSKAANSGDWAKRMQKQTARAQFLDLELEFVPGKFHSSLRLLRQEKGLLEVALFTRYTLQNTSDYPLLCTASGQKPLP
;
A
#
# COMPACT_ATOMS: atom_id res chain seq x y z
N GLU A 1 -7.51 35.11 0.72
CA GLU A 1 -6.45 34.94 -0.29
C GLU A 1 -5.18 35.49 0.33
N ASP A 2 -4.13 34.68 0.40
CA ASP A 2 -2.84 35.12 0.93
C ASP A 2 -1.95 35.49 -0.26
N LEU A 3 -1.37 36.69 -0.24
CA LEU A 3 -0.60 37.24 -1.35
C LEU A 3 0.73 37.79 -0.83
N ILE A 4 1.84 37.29 -1.39
CA ILE A 4 3.18 37.84 -1.17
C ILE A 4 3.55 38.59 -2.45
N SER A 5 3.45 39.91 -2.42
CA SER A 5 3.85 40.77 -3.53
C SER A 5 5.21 41.41 -3.22
N PRO A 6 6.30 40.97 -3.89
CA PRO A 6 7.59 41.64 -3.75
C PRO A 6 7.50 43.01 -4.45
N ILE A 7 7.67 44.08 -3.67
CA ILE A 7 7.60 45.46 -4.19
C ILE A 7 8.91 45.83 -4.88
N THR A 8 10.05 45.35 -4.36
CA THR A 8 11.37 45.47 -4.98
C THR A 8 12.24 44.25 -4.69
N SER A 9 12.67 43.57 -5.75
CA SER A 9 13.62 42.46 -5.70
C SER A 9 14.86 42.78 -6.52
N TYR A 10 16.04 42.49 -5.95
CA TYR A 10 17.31 42.57 -6.66
C TYR A 10 17.86 41.16 -6.79
N VAL A 11 18.07 40.74 -8.03
CA VAL A 11 18.74 39.48 -8.35
C VAL A 11 20.16 39.81 -8.77
N PHE A 12 21.14 39.36 -7.99
CA PHE A 12 22.55 39.53 -8.34
C PHE A 12 23.18 38.18 -8.61
N LEU A 13 23.66 37.99 -9.84
CA LEU A 13 24.31 36.78 -10.28
C LEU A 13 25.78 37.11 -10.53
N ARG A 14 26.70 36.52 -9.74
CA ARG A 14 28.14 36.73 -9.90
C ARG A 14 28.81 35.46 -10.41
N PHE A 15 29.39 35.55 -11.61
CA PHE A 15 30.29 34.53 -12.15
C PHE A 15 31.74 34.85 -11.83
N ARG A 16 32.54 33.84 -11.48
CA ARG A 16 34.01 33.91 -11.56
C ARG A 16 34.45 32.87 -12.58
N PHE A 17 34.98 33.33 -13.71
CA PHE A 17 35.72 32.48 -14.63
C PHE A 17 37.17 32.47 -14.16
N PHE A 18 37.70 31.31 -13.77
CA PHE A 18 39.14 31.11 -13.70
C PHE A 18 39.61 30.69 -15.08
N ASN A 19 40.58 31.41 -15.65
CA ASN A 19 41.22 31.03 -16.91
C ASN A 19 41.84 29.62 -16.77
N GLN A 20 41.70 28.85 -17.85
CA GLN A 20 41.88 27.41 -17.96
C GLN A 20 43.33 26.94 -17.76
N ASP A 21 43.47 25.77 -17.16
CA ASP A 21 44.53 24.80 -17.51
C ASP A 21 43.84 23.49 -17.94
N PRO A 22 44.29 22.79 -19.01
CA PRO A 22 43.42 21.84 -19.70
C PRO A 22 43.70 20.38 -19.32
N VAL A 23 43.67 20.00 -18.05
CA VAL A 23 43.44 18.58 -17.66
C VAL A 23 42.82 18.54 -16.27
N THR A 24 41.49 18.43 -16.16
CA THR A 24 40.72 17.64 -15.18
C THR A 24 39.24 18.04 -15.15
N ARG A 25 38.41 17.07 -14.75
CA ARG A 25 36.93 17.06 -14.74
C ARG A 25 36.28 18.24 -14.00
N ARG A 26 35.07 18.55 -14.48
CA ARG A 26 33.91 19.18 -13.81
C ARG A 26 34.07 19.40 -12.29
N SER A 27 34.14 20.67 -11.88
CA SER A 27 33.62 21.10 -10.58
C SER A 27 32.69 22.30 -10.83
N GLY A 28 31.46 22.22 -10.33
CA GLY A 28 30.47 23.29 -10.48
C GLY A 28 31.06 24.63 -10.10
N THR A 29 31.01 25.59 -11.01
CA THR A 29 31.30 26.99 -10.72
C THR A 29 30.45 27.37 -9.51
N PRO A 30 31.02 27.90 -8.41
CA PRO A 30 30.23 28.26 -7.24
C PRO A 30 29.31 29.42 -7.63
N LEU A 31 28.08 29.09 -8.02
CA LEU A 31 27.04 30.04 -8.33
C LEU A 31 26.59 30.62 -6.99
N ARG A 32 27.10 31.80 -6.64
CA ARG A 32 26.57 32.55 -5.50
C ARG A 32 25.35 33.33 -5.99
N PHE A 33 24.19 32.74 -5.79
CA PHE A 33 22.90 33.38 -6.00
C PHE A 33 22.61 34.30 -4.81
N PHE A 34 22.62 35.61 -5.04
CA PHE A 34 22.21 36.58 -4.04
C PHE A 34 20.83 37.12 -4.41
N PHE A 35 19.85 36.82 -3.57
CA PHE A 35 18.51 37.32 -3.68
C PHE A 35 18.26 38.28 -2.51
N HIS A 36 18.04 39.55 -2.82
CA HIS A 36 17.79 40.58 -1.83
C HIS A 36 16.40 41.18 -2.06
N LEU A 37 15.50 40.94 -1.11
CA LEU A 37 14.17 41.56 -1.04
C LEU A 37 14.26 42.77 -0.11
N LYS A 38 14.06 43.98 -0.64
CA LYS A 38 14.08 45.22 0.17
C LYS A 38 12.75 45.46 0.88
N GLN A 39 11.64 45.16 0.22
CA GLN A 39 10.29 45.38 0.75
C GLN A 39 9.35 44.35 0.16
N VAL A 40 8.56 43.72 1.03
CA VAL A 40 7.56 42.72 0.69
C VAL A 40 6.29 43.15 1.38
N ASP A 41 5.22 43.36 0.60
CA ASP A 41 3.89 43.44 1.18
C ASP A 41 3.38 42.01 1.34
N ILE A 42 3.11 41.67 2.58
CA ILE A 42 2.67 40.35 3.00
C ILE A 42 1.21 40.52 3.44
N PHE A 43 0.29 40.12 2.56
CA PHE A 43 -1.12 40.04 2.90
C PHE A 43 -1.40 38.62 3.38
N ILE A 44 -1.39 38.46 4.70
CA ILE A 44 -1.71 37.20 5.36
C ILE A 44 -2.95 37.45 6.20
N ASN A 45 -3.96 36.62 6.02
CA ASN A 45 -5.14 36.68 6.87
C ASN A 45 -4.81 36.24 8.32
N GLU A 46 -5.63 36.63 9.29
CA GLU A 46 -5.41 36.33 10.71
C GLU A 46 -5.15 34.83 10.99
N LEU A 47 -5.90 33.95 10.32
CA LEU A 47 -5.76 32.50 10.42
C LEU A 47 -4.36 32.01 10.00
N SER A 48 -3.85 32.56 8.89
CA SER A 48 -2.54 32.22 8.36
C SER A 48 -1.40 32.79 9.23
N VAL A 49 -1.58 33.95 9.88
CA VAL A 49 -0.62 34.51 10.86
C VAL A 49 -0.51 33.61 12.09
N ASP A 50 -1.64 33.22 12.67
CA ASP A 50 -1.66 32.36 13.85
C ASP A 50 -1.11 30.95 13.58
N THR A 51 -1.36 30.42 12.37
CA THR A 51 -0.76 29.15 11.92
C THR A 51 0.76 29.25 11.86
N LEU A 52 1.30 30.35 11.33
CA LEU A 52 2.74 30.59 11.27
C LEU A 52 3.35 30.75 12.67
N LEU A 53 2.71 31.51 13.56
CA LEU A 53 3.16 31.70 14.94
C LEU A 53 3.22 30.36 15.71
N TYR A 54 2.22 29.49 15.50
CA TYR A 54 2.25 28.14 16.05
C TYR A 54 3.41 27.30 15.47
N LEU A 55 3.63 27.31 14.15
CA LEU A 55 4.72 26.55 13.53
C LEU A 55 6.10 26.99 14.03
N VAL A 56 6.32 28.32 14.09
CA VAL A 56 7.55 28.92 14.63
C VAL A 56 7.74 28.53 16.10
N GLY A 57 6.67 28.49 16.88
CA GLY A 57 6.71 28.04 18.27
C GLY A 57 7.00 26.54 18.43
N LYS A 58 6.37 25.69 17.62
CA LYS A 58 6.56 24.22 17.63
C LYS A 58 7.97 23.82 17.18
N LEU A 59 8.54 24.55 16.23
CA LEU A 59 9.91 24.36 15.74
C LEU A 59 10.97 24.93 16.69
N GLY A 60 10.57 25.59 17.78
CA GLY A 60 11.49 26.18 18.75
C GLY A 60 12.27 27.38 18.23
N LEU A 61 11.76 28.06 17.20
CA LEU A 61 12.43 29.17 16.52
C LEU A 61 12.19 30.52 17.22
N MET A 62 11.08 30.66 17.94
CA MET A 62 10.86 31.74 18.90
C MET A 62 11.17 31.22 20.31
N GLY A 63 11.88 32.00 21.11
CA GLY A 63 12.30 31.64 22.47
C GLY A 63 11.14 31.44 23.47
N PRO A 64 11.27 31.86 24.75
CA PRO A 64 10.32 31.48 25.81
C PRO A 64 8.87 31.98 25.63
N TYR A 65 8.61 32.86 24.66
CA TYR A 65 7.30 33.44 24.34
C TYR A 65 6.60 32.80 23.12
N ALA A 66 7.10 31.66 22.65
CA ALA A 66 6.49 30.92 21.54
C ALA A 66 5.04 30.47 21.83
N VAL A 67 4.14 30.67 20.86
CA VAL A 67 2.78 30.10 20.87
C VAL A 67 2.90 28.58 20.77
N ARG A 68 2.73 27.87 21.90
CA ARG A 68 2.84 26.40 21.95
C ARG A 68 1.53 25.68 21.60
N ASN A 69 0.41 26.35 21.82
CA ASN A 69 -0.94 25.85 21.52
C ASN A 69 -1.66 26.87 20.65
N SER A 70 -2.31 26.41 19.59
CA SER A 70 -3.12 27.27 18.73
C SER A 70 -4.58 27.25 19.18
N ALA A 71 -5.25 28.40 19.17
CA ALA A 71 -6.70 28.49 19.33
C ALA A 71 -7.47 28.08 18.06
N ILE A 72 -6.76 27.89 16.94
CA ILE A 72 -7.34 27.64 15.62
C ILE A 72 -7.45 26.15 15.30
N PHE A 73 -6.39 25.35 15.57
CA PHE A 73 -6.41 23.92 15.24
C PHE A 73 -7.58 23.15 15.86
N PRO A 74 -8.05 23.46 17.09
CA PRO A 74 -9.26 22.83 17.62
C PRO A 74 -10.53 23.06 16.77
N ASN A 75 -10.55 24.13 15.97
CA ASN A 75 -11.63 24.46 15.02
C ASN A 75 -11.35 23.98 13.59
N CYS A 76 -10.23 23.29 13.33
CA CYS A 76 -9.95 22.68 12.04
C CYS A 76 -10.52 21.26 11.97
N CYS A 77 -11.14 20.93 10.84
CA CYS A 77 -11.53 19.58 10.49
C CYS A 77 -10.71 19.08 9.31
N LYS A 78 -9.86 18.09 9.55
CA LYS A 78 -9.21 17.33 8.47
C LYS A 78 -10.20 16.34 7.90
N ILE A 79 -10.42 16.38 6.59
CA ILE A 79 -11.32 15.46 5.88
C ILE A 79 -10.47 14.58 4.97
N GLU A 80 -10.57 13.27 5.13
CA GLU A 80 -9.88 12.28 4.31
C GLU A 80 -10.91 11.45 3.54
N ASN A 81 -10.93 11.60 2.21
CA ASN A 81 -11.74 10.77 1.34
C ASN A 81 -10.89 9.62 0.79
N ASN A 82 -11.01 8.45 1.41
CA ASN A 82 -10.32 7.24 0.99
C ASN A 82 -11.12 6.40 -0.02
N SER A 83 -12.27 6.89 -0.48
CA SER A 83 -13.03 6.28 -1.58
C SER A 83 -12.58 6.83 -2.93
N ARG A 84 -12.94 6.15 -4.02
CA ARG A 84 -12.71 6.65 -5.39
C ARG A 84 -13.77 7.65 -5.89
N LEU A 85 -14.85 7.85 -5.13
CA LEU A 85 -15.91 8.80 -5.48
C LEU A 85 -15.61 10.18 -4.89
N ALA A 86 -16.21 11.23 -5.45
CA ALA A 86 -16.14 12.54 -4.84
C ALA A 86 -17.04 12.58 -3.59
N LEU A 87 -16.51 13.16 -2.50
CA LEU A 87 -17.19 13.31 -1.22
C LEU A 87 -17.63 14.77 -1.06
N VAL A 88 -18.90 14.99 -0.78
CA VAL A 88 -19.42 16.31 -0.37
C VAL A 88 -19.67 16.27 1.12
N CYS A 89 -19.08 17.19 1.85
CA CYS A 89 -19.32 17.42 3.27
C CYS A 89 -20.00 18.77 3.46
N HIS A 90 -21.27 18.75 3.85
CA HIS A 90 -22.03 19.93 4.21
C HIS A 90 -21.88 20.19 5.71
N PHE A 91 -21.24 21.30 6.05
CA PHE A 91 -21.14 21.78 7.42
C PHE A 91 -22.15 22.90 7.65
N GLN A 92 -22.93 22.78 8.73
CA GLN A 92 -23.86 23.82 9.10
C GLN A 92 -23.11 25.15 9.31
N ASN A 93 -23.56 26.22 8.65
CA ASN A 93 -22.96 27.57 8.66
C ASN A 93 -21.61 27.75 7.92
N ASN A 94 -21.08 26.68 7.31
CA ASN A 94 -19.77 26.69 6.67
C ASN A 94 -19.82 26.41 5.16
N GLY A 95 -20.96 25.90 4.66
CA GLY A 95 -21.13 25.52 3.26
C GLY A 95 -20.58 24.13 2.95
N ASP A 96 -20.48 23.83 1.65
CA ASP A 96 -20.06 22.53 1.15
C ASP A 96 -18.55 22.48 0.91
N ALA A 97 -17.91 21.44 1.44
CA ALA A 97 -16.56 21.06 1.08
C ALA A 97 -16.61 19.84 0.15
N ILE A 98 -16.07 19.99 -1.06
CA ILE A 98 -15.98 18.89 -2.03
C ILE A 98 -14.56 18.33 -2.00
N VAL A 99 -14.43 17.05 -1.66
CA VAL A 99 -13.16 16.34 -1.57
C VAL A 99 -13.11 15.28 -2.67
N PRO A 100 -12.26 15.44 -3.70
CA PRO A 100 -12.10 14.42 -4.73
C PRO A 100 -11.69 13.06 -4.14
N GLY A 101 -11.92 11.99 -4.89
CA GLY A 101 -11.56 10.64 -4.47
C GLY A 101 -10.06 10.51 -4.18
N GLN A 102 -9.73 9.77 -3.12
CA GLN A 102 -8.35 9.53 -2.66
C GLN A 102 -7.57 10.80 -2.32
N GLN A 103 -8.26 11.86 -1.91
CA GLN A 103 -7.66 13.11 -1.48
C GLN A 103 -8.04 13.47 -0.05
N SER A 104 -7.34 14.46 0.50
CA SER A 104 -7.65 15.05 1.79
C SER A 104 -7.66 16.56 1.69
N THR A 105 -8.47 17.20 2.52
CA THR A 105 -8.52 18.65 2.67
C THR A 105 -8.71 19.02 4.13
N SER A 106 -8.50 20.28 4.46
CA SER A 106 -8.77 20.81 5.79
C SER A 106 -9.75 21.96 5.68
N VAL A 107 -10.80 21.93 6.49
CA VAL A 107 -11.82 22.98 6.54
C VAL A 107 -11.80 23.61 7.92
N PHE A 108 -11.77 24.94 7.96
CA PHE A 108 -11.90 25.69 9.21
C PHE A 108 -13.37 25.86 9.57
N LEU A 109 -13.81 25.28 10.69
CA LEU A 109 -15.19 25.31 11.15
C LEU A 109 -15.45 26.63 11.90
N ARG A 110 -16.27 27.52 11.33
CA ARG A 110 -16.67 28.76 12.00
C ARG A 110 -17.60 28.37 13.14
N ASN A 111 -17.25 28.82 14.35
CA ASN A 111 -17.93 28.46 15.58
C ASN A 111 -17.83 26.95 15.86
N PHE A 112 -16.65 26.37 16.10
CA PHE A 112 -16.53 25.08 16.80
C PHE A 112 -15.94 25.27 18.22
N VAL A 113 -16.14 26.45 18.81
CA VAL A 113 -15.72 26.73 20.18
C VAL A 113 -16.54 25.86 21.14
N PHE A 114 -15.82 25.18 22.04
CA PHE A 114 -16.31 24.36 23.14
C PHE A 114 -17.12 25.18 24.17
N ASP A 115 -18.25 25.76 23.75
CA ASP A 115 -19.25 26.22 24.70
C ASP A 115 -20.12 25.03 25.10
N ASP A 116 -20.13 24.71 26.40
CA ASP A 116 -20.91 23.63 27.03
C ASP A 116 -22.44 23.73 26.79
N ASN A 117 -22.91 24.79 26.13
CA ASN A 117 -24.32 25.09 25.89
C ASN A 117 -24.83 24.79 24.47
N ARG A 118 -24.10 24.02 23.65
CA ARG A 118 -24.55 23.72 22.27
C ARG A 118 -25.62 22.63 22.22
N THR A 119 -26.64 22.86 21.39
CA THR A 119 -27.61 21.84 21.00
C THR A 119 -26.92 20.79 20.12
N HIS A 120 -27.24 19.50 20.34
CA HIS A 120 -26.62 18.36 19.65
C HIS A 120 -26.65 18.47 18.11
N ASP A 121 -27.63 19.17 17.54
CA ASP A 121 -27.82 19.34 16.10
C ASP A 121 -26.74 20.21 15.42
N GLN A 122 -26.09 21.13 16.15
CA GLN A 122 -25.05 22.02 15.60
C GLN A 122 -23.68 21.34 15.39
N SER A 123 -23.58 20.06 15.73
CA SER A 123 -22.35 19.25 15.63
C SER A 123 -22.45 18.15 14.58
N LEU A 124 -23.38 18.27 13.63
CA LEU A 124 -23.57 17.31 12.55
C LEU A 124 -22.88 17.79 11.27
N VAL A 125 -22.21 16.87 10.57
CA VAL A 125 -21.81 17.04 9.17
C VAL A 125 -22.67 16.13 8.31
N SER A 126 -23.23 16.67 7.24
CA SER A 126 -23.94 15.85 6.26
C SER A 126 -22.95 15.42 5.18
N ILE A 127 -22.82 14.12 4.93
CA ILE A 127 -21.94 13.59 3.89
C ILE A 127 -22.73 12.94 2.77
N SER A 128 -22.28 13.12 1.54
CA SER A 128 -22.78 12.39 0.38
C SER A 128 -21.65 12.05 -0.58
N LEU A 129 -21.79 10.94 -1.29
CA LEU A 129 -20.88 10.53 -2.36
C LEU A 129 -21.53 10.83 -3.70
N PHE A 130 -20.75 11.29 -4.66
CA PHE A 130 -21.24 11.45 -6.02
C PHE A 130 -20.18 11.13 -7.07
N LYS A 131 -20.66 10.78 -8.25
CA LYS A 131 -19.90 10.70 -9.48
C LYS A 131 -20.60 11.60 -10.49
N GLU A 132 -19.88 12.62 -10.94
CA GLU A 132 -20.39 13.58 -11.93
C GLU A 132 -20.98 12.85 -13.15
N GLY A 133 -22.21 13.23 -13.52
CA GLY A 133 -22.94 12.65 -14.65
C GLY A 133 -23.45 11.21 -14.47
N ALA A 134 -23.22 10.56 -13.31
CA ALA A 134 -23.62 9.17 -13.08
C ALA A 134 -24.66 9.02 -11.95
N PHE A 135 -24.29 9.29 -10.70
CA PHE A 135 -25.18 9.16 -9.55
C PHE A 135 -24.75 10.03 -8.37
N SER A 136 -25.66 10.23 -7.42
CA SER A 136 -25.39 10.80 -6.10
C SER A 136 -26.03 9.93 -5.02
N THR A 137 -25.44 9.93 -3.82
CA THR A 137 -26.07 9.30 -2.65
C THR A 137 -26.90 10.29 -1.88
N ALA A 138 -27.95 9.80 -1.21
CA ALA A 138 -28.65 10.57 -0.20
C ALA A 138 -27.68 10.98 0.92
N PRO A 139 -27.86 12.19 1.49
CA PRO A 139 -27.02 12.68 2.57
C PRO A 139 -27.17 11.84 3.84
N ILE A 140 -26.06 11.63 4.55
CA ILE A 140 -26.00 10.96 5.85
C ILE A 140 -25.46 11.94 6.87
N ASN A 141 -26.17 12.11 7.99
CA ASN A 141 -25.75 13.01 9.07
C ASN A 141 -24.84 12.28 10.05
N ILE A 142 -23.61 12.79 10.18
CA ILE A 142 -22.56 12.23 11.04
C ILE A 142 -22.36 13.17 12.23
N PRO A 143 -22.49 12.69 13.48
CA PRO A 143 -22.16 13.46 14.67
C PRO A 143 -20.65 13.58 14.84
N LEU A 144 -20.17 14.81 14.97
CA LEU A 144 -18.75 15.14 15.13
C LEU A 144 -18.29 15.11 16.59
N HIS A 145 -19.21 15.18 17.55
CA HIS A 145 -18.91 15.16 18.99
C HIS A 145 -18.58 13.75 19.52
N GLU A 146 -18.93 12.70 18.78
CA GLU A 146 -18.67 11.32 19.17
C GLU A 146 -17.51 10.75 18.36
N SER A 147 -16.36 10.59 19.01
CA SER A 147 -15.24 9.85 18.42
C SER A 147 -15.60 8.37 18.29
N GLY A 148 -15.43 7.82 17.10
CA GLY A 148 -15.80 6.44 16.80
C GLY A 148 -15.65 6.07 15.34
N ILE A 149 -15.93 4.80 15.05
CA ILE A 149 -15.90 4.24 13.70
C ILE A 149 -17.26 3.58 13.48
N PHE A 150 -17.94 3.96 12.41
CA PHE A 150 -19.31 3.55 12.15
C PHE A 150 -19.50 3.30 10.66
N ALA A 151 -20.36 2.35 10.31
CA ALA A 151 -20.72 2.04 8.94
C ALA A 151 -22.14 2.50 8.62
N TRP A 152 -22.36 3.01 7.41
CA TRP A 152 -23.68 3.30 6.87
C TRP A 152 -23.83 2.69 5.49
N ARG A 153 -25.04 2.21 5.22
CA ARG A 153 -25.45 1.84 3.87
C ARG A 153 -25.97 3.08 3.16
N THR A 154 -25.36 3.49 2.05
CA THR A 154 -25.88 4.64 1.31
C THR A 154 -27.07 4.24 0.42
N VAL A 155 -27.92 5.21 0.10
CA VAL A 155 -28.95 5.06 -0.94
C VAL A 155 -28.53 5.93 -2.11
N ALA A 156 -28.34 5.34 -3.27
CA ALA A 156 -27.90 6.04 -4.47
C ALA A 156 -29.09 6.30 -5.40
N SER A 157 -29.08 7.47 -6.05
CA SER A 157 -30.01 7.84 -7.11
C SER A 157 -29.24 8.08 -8.40
N SER A 158 -29.62 7.35 -9.44
CA SER A 158 -29.08 7.56 -10.79
C SER A 158 -29.55 8.89 -11.34
N LEU A 159 -28.64 9.66 -11.92
CA LEU A 159 -28.93 10.97 -12.52
C LEU A 159 -29.61 10.82 -13.90
N LYS A 160 -29.55 9.64 -14.53
CA LYS A 160 -30.11 9.41 -15.87
C LYS A 160 -31.60 9.09 -15.85
N ASP A 161 -32.06 8.33 -14.86
CA ASP A 161 -33.41 7.77 -14.81
C ASP A 161 -34.08 7.91 -13.44
N SER A 162 -33.45 8.65 -12.50
CA SER A 162 -33.94 8.92 -11.14
C SER A 162 -34.25 7.66 -10.31
N ARG A 163 -33.79 6.49 -10.75
CA ARG A 163 -34.00 5.24 -10.03
C ARG A 163 -33.13 5.22 -8.77
N ARG A 164 -33.76 4.83 -7.66
CA ARG A 164 -33.08 4.61 -6.38
C ARG A 164 -32.62 3.16 -6.29
N PHE A 165 -31.40 2.97 -5.80
CA PHE A 165 -30.81 1.66 -5.58
C PHE A 165 -29.93 1.68 -4.32
N SER A 166 -29.51 0.49 -3.88
CA SER A 166 -28.53 0.38 -2.79
C SER A 166 -27.21 0.97 -3.26
N GLY A 167 -26.78 2.06 -2.64
CA GLY A 167 -25.45 2.62 -2.88
C GLY A 167 -24.36 1.87 -2.11
N PRO A 168 -23.11 2.34 -2.22
CA PRO A 168 -22.01 1.73 -1.51
C PRO A 168 -22.09 1.86 0.01
N PHE A 169 -21.40 1.00 0.75
CA PHE A 169 -21.21 1.19 2.18
C PHE A 169 -20.07 2.18 2.45
N VAL A 170 -20.32 3.07 3.40
CA VAL A 170 -19.32 4.03 3.88
C VAL A 170 -19.01 3.76 5.34
N VAL A 171 -17.72 3.65 5.64
CA VAL A 171 -17.20 3.61 7.00
C VAL A 171 -16.62 4.99 7.30
N VAL A 172 -17.20 5.65 8.30
CA VAL A 172 -16.77 6.96 8.74
C VAL A 172 -16.06 6.82 10.07
N LYS A 173 -14.83 7.32 10.14
CA LYS A 173 -14.05 7.46 11.36
C LYS A 173 -14.05 8.93 11.74
N VAL A 174 -14.58 9.21 12.93
CA VAL A 174 -14.52 10.52 13.58
C VAL A 174 -13.52 10.40 14.72
N SER A 175 -12.56 11.30 14.77
CA SER A 175 -11.62 11.39 15.90
C SER A 175 -11.37 12.84 16.25
N GLN A 176 -11.32 13.12 17.54
CA GLN A 176 -11.04 14.45 18.06
C GLN A 176 -9.70 14.46 18.80
N ASN A 177 -8.86 15.44 18.48
CA ASN A 177 -7.58 15.70 19.12
C ASN A 177 -7.56 17.14 19.61
N SER A 178 -7.22 17.37 20.87
CA SER A 178 -7.17 18.71 21.46
C SER A 178 -6.11 19.62 20.82
N VAL A 179 -5.09 19.05 20.16
CA VAL A 179 -4.00 19.77 19.50
C VAL A 179 -4.22 19.88 17.99
N GLU A 180 -4.72 18.82 17.35
CA GLU A 180 -4.83 18.72 15.88
C GLU A 180 -6.25 18.98 15.34
N GLY A 181 -7.23 19.12 16.24
CA GLY A 181 -8.62 19.37 15.88
C GLY A 181 -9.43 18.10 15.60
N LEU A 182 -10.44 18.25 14.77
CA LEU A 182 -11.32 17.19 14.34
C LEU A 182 -10.74 16.49 13.10
N SER A 183 -10.91 15.18 13.00
CA SER A 183 -10.59 14.41 11.81
C SER A 183 -11.76 13.52 11.42
N LEU A 184 -12.16 13.63 10.15
CA LEU A 184 -13.23 12.90 9.50
C LEU A 184 -12.65 12.10 8.34
N SER A 185 -12.55 10.78 8.49
CA SER A 185 -12.12 9.89 7.41
C SER A 185 -13.29 9.07 6.90
N VAL A 186 -13.57 9.15 5.60
CA VAL A 186 -14.58 8.33 4.91
C VAL A 186 -13.87 7.26 4.08
N GLN A 187 -14.21 5.99 4.30
CA GLN A 187 -13.61 4.83 3.66
C GLN A 187 -14.69 3.88 3.13
N PRO A 188 -14.46 3.16 2.03
CA PRO A 188 -15.35 2.08 1.60
C PRO A 188 -15.26 0.87 2.55
N LEU A 189 -16.28 0.01 2.53
CA LEU A 189 -16.33 -1.20 3.37
C LEU A 189 -15.32 -2.27 2.92
N LEU A 190 -15.07 -2.38 1.62
CA LEU A 190 -14.14 -3.33 1.02
C LEU A 190 -13.15 -2.60 0.10
N ARG A 191 -11.86 -2.91 0.26
CA ARG A 191 -10.79 -2.52 -0.66
C ARG A 191 -9.95 -3.74 -1.02
N ILE A 192 -9.62 -3.88 -2.29
CA ILE A 192 -8.74 -4.94 -2.80
C ILE A 192 -7.58 -4.26 -3.52
N TYR A 193 -6.36 -4.50 -3.05
CA TYR A 193 -5.14 -3.92 -3.60
C TYR A 193 -4.36 -4.96 -4.39
N ASN A 194 -3.97 -4.60 -5.60
CA ASN A 194 -2.98 -5.34 -6.36
C ASN A 194 -1.59 -4.79 -6.02
N LYS A 195 -0.80 -5.56 -5.29
CA LYS A 195 0.60 -5.24 -4.95
C LYS A 195 1.59 -6.17 -5.66
N SER A 196 1.11 -6.98 -6.61
CA SER A 196 1.91 -7.80 -7.51
C SER A 196 2.42 -6.97 -8.70
N ASP A 197 3.38 -7.50 -9.45
CA ASP A 197 3.86 -6.89 -10.71
C ASP A 197 2.95 -7.18 -11.91
N PHE A 198 2.06 -8.17 -11.80
CA PHE A 198 1.08 -8.48 -12.83
C PHE A 198 -0.13 -7.56 -12.73
N PRO A 199 -0.69 -7.08 -13.85
CA PRO A 199 -2.10 -6.75 -13.91
C PRO A 199 -2.91 -8.01 -13.55
N LEU A 200 -3.95 -7.84 -12.74
CA LEU A 200 -4.78 -8.95 -12.27
C LEU A 200 -6.23 -8.73 -12.72
N GLU A 201 -6.82 -9.75 -13.31
CA GLU A 201 -8.27 -9.87 -13.41
C GLU A 201 -8.82 -10.45 -12.12
N LEU A 202 -9.83 -9.77 -11.57
CA LEU A 202 -10.54 -10.18 -10.36
C LEU A 202 -11.94 -10.63 -10.77
N ARG A 203 -12.25 -11.90 -10.50
CA ARG A 203 -13.57 -12.49 -10.74
C ARG A 203 -14.37 -12.51 -9.46
N PHE A 204 -15.54 -11.90 -9.49
CA PHE A 204 -16.50 -11.85 -8.40
C PHE A 204 -17.72 -12.72 -8.72
N GLN A 205 -18.03 -13.64 -7.82
CA GLN A 205 -19.16 -14.56 -7.93
C GLN A 205 -19.96 -14.61 -6.62
N ARG A 206 -21.21 -15.06 -6.70
CA ARG A 206 -22.03 -15.30 -5.51
C ARG A 206 -21.83 -16.74 -5.03
N PRO A 207 -21.61 -16.98 -3.72
CA PRO A 207 -21.36 -18.33 -3.21
C PRO A 207 -22.49 -19.33 -3.44
N GLN A 208 -23.73 -18.87 -3.58
CA GLN A 208 -24.90 -19.75 -3.71
C GLN A 208 -25.24 -20.14 -5.16
N ASN A 209 -24.59 -19.53 -6.17
CA ASN A 209 -24.93 -19.72 -7.58
C ASN A 209 -23.66 -19.72 -8.47
N GLU A 210 -22.89 -20.80 -8.47
CA GLU A 210 -21.70 -20.95 -9.33
C GLU A 210 -22.01 -20.86 -10.84
N ASN A 211 -23.27 -21.12 -11.23
CA ASN A 211 -23.76 -21.04 -12.61
C ASN A 211 -24.25 -19.64 -13.03
N GLU A 212 -24.33 -18.64 -12.13
CA GLU A 212 -24.67 -17.26 -12.51
C GLU A 212 -23.44 -16.53 -13.10
N GLU A 213 -23.69 -15.59 -14.02
CA GLU A 213 -22.64 -14.78 -14.65
C GLU A 213 -21.78 -14.06 -13.60
N ALA A 214 -20.46 -14.27 -13.69
CA ALA A 214 -19.49 -13.57 -12.86
C ALA A 214 -19.32 -12.12 -13.32
N ALA A 215 -18.80 -11.26 -12.44
CA ALA A 215 -18.26 -9.97 -12.83
C ALA A 215 -16.73 -10.05 -12.83
N VAL A 216 -16.10 -9.51 -13.87
CA VAL A 216 -14.63 -9.46 -13.98
C VAL A 216 -14.19 -8.01 -14.01
N VAL A 217 -13.21 -7.67 -13.18
CA VAL A 217 -12.60 -6.33 -13.11
C VAL A 217 -11.09 -6.46 -13.19
N THR A 218 -10.46 -5.73 -14.10
CA THR A 218 -9.00 -5.69 -14.23
C THR A 218 -8.39 -4.61 -13.33
N VAL A 219 -7.36 -4.96 -12.57
CA VAL A 219 -6.64 -4.08 -11.65
C VAL A 219 -5.15 -4.11 -11.98
N ARG A 220 -4.58 -2.96 -12.37
CA ARG A 220 -3.15 -2.85 -12.69
C ARG A 220 -2.28 -3.06 -11.46
N SER A 221 -0.99 -3.33 -11.69
CA SER A 221 0.01 -3.37 -10.62
C SER A 221 0.02 -2.05 -9.84
N GLY A 222 0.01 -2.15 -8.51
CA GLY A 222 0.00 -1.00 -7.59
C GLY A 222 -1.38 -0.39 -7.31
N ASP A 223 -2.35 -0.63 -8.20
CA ASP A 223 -3.71 -0.10 -8.12
C ASP A 223 -4.59 -0.87 -7.13
N MET A 224 -5.84 -0.42 -7.00
CA MET A 224 -6.87 -1.02 -6.16
C MET A 224 -8.24 -0.97 -6.84
N VAL A 225 -9.14 -1.84 -6.38
CA VAL A 225 -10.59 -1.75 -6.59
C VAL A 225 -11.29 -1.65 -5.24
N ASP A 226 -12.38 -0.89 -5.17
CA ASP A 226 -13.19 -0.77 -3.97
C ASP A 226 -14.67 -1.01 -4.30
N GLU A 227 -15.45 -1.23 -3.25
CA GLU A 227 -16.88 -1.48 -3.37
C GLU A 227 -17.65 -0.29 -4.01
N SER A 228 -17.14 0.93 -3.87
CA SER A 228 -17.74 2.11 -4.48
C SER A 228 -17.65 2.10 -6.01
N THR A 229 -16.52 1.63 -6.56
CA THR A 229 -16.37 1.38 -8.00
C THR A 229 -17.23 0.21 -8.49
N GLY A 230 -17.30 -0.87 -7.71
CA GLY A 230 -18.14 -2.02 -8.06
C GLY A 230 -19.63 -1.65 -8.19
N VAL A 231 -20.15 -0.83 -7.29
CA VAL A 231 -21.54 -0.35 -7.36
C VAL A 231 -21.76 0.55 -8.59
N LEU A 232 -20.79 1.40 -8.93
CA LEU A 232 -20.83 2.26 -10.12
C LEU A 232 -20.87 1.43 -11.41
N ASP A 233 -19.96 0.47 -11.55
CA ASP A 233 -19.86 -0.37 -12.76
C ASP A 233 -21.11 -1.23 -12.94
N ALA A 234 -21.66 -1.75 -11.84
CA ALA A 234 -22.89 -2.52 -11.83
C ALA A 234 -24.13 -1.77 -12.32
N MET A 235 -24.13 -0.42 -12.34
CA MET A 235 -25.25 0.34 -12.90
C MET A 235 -25.40 0.13 -14.41
N ASN A 236 -24.28 -0.06 -15.12
CA ASN A 236 -24.25 -0.26 -16.56
C ASN A 236 -24.44 -1.73 -16.96
N LEU A 237 -24.46 -2.65 -15.99
CA LEU A 237 -24.62 -4.07 -16.20
C LEU A 237 -26.08 -4.52 -16.00
N SER A 238 -26.39 -5.71 -16.50
CA SER A 238 -27.65 -6.43 -16.26
C SER A 238 -27.37 -7.87 -15.81
N GLY A 239 -28.41 -8.62 -15.44
CA GLY A 239 -28.27 -10.06 -15.18
C GLY A 239 -27.41 -10.43 -13.96
N GLY A 240 -26.59 -11.47 -14.10
CA GLY A 240 -25.79 -12.04 -13.02
C GLY A 240 -24.61 -11.15 -12.63
N SER A 241 -23.92 -10.55 -13.59
CA SER A 241 -22.76 -9.69 -13.31
C SER A 241 -23.12 -8.46 -12.47
N LYS A 242 -24.29 -7.84 -12.72
CA LYS A 242 -24.82 -6.78 -11.84
C LYS A 242 -25.02 -7.27 -10.42
N LYS A 243 -25.65 -8.43 -10.27
CA LYS A 243 -25.91 -9.05 -8.96
C LYS A 243 -24.62 -9.38 -8.21
N ALA A 244 -23.58 -9.81 -8.92
CA ALA A 244 -22.27 -10.15 -8.35
C ALA A 244 -21.54 -8.90 -7.83
N LEU A 245 -21.43 -7.83 -8.61
CA LEU A 245 -20.80 -6.59 -8.13
C LEU A 245 -21.58 -5.94 -6.99
N MET A 246 -22.91 -6.01 -7.01
CA MET A 246 -23.76 -5.53 -5.92
C MET A 246 -23.59 -6.34 -4.62
N SER A 247 -23.05 -7.56 -4.67
CA SER A 247 -22.80 -8.36 -3.46
C SER A 247 -21.48 -8.00 -2.76
N LEU A 248 -20.59 -7.23 -3.40
CA LEU A 248 -19.42 -6.63 -2.76
C LEU A 248 -19.84 -5.79 -1.55
N ALA A 249 -20.91 -5.02 -1.71
CA ALA A 249 -21.54 -4.20 -0.66
C ALA A 249 -22.04 -5.04 0.53
N LEU A 250 -22.39 -6.31 0.29
CA LEU A 250 -22.96 -7.20 1.29
C LEU A 250 -21.89 -8.07 1.97
N GLY A 251 -20.63 -8.02 1.52
CA GLY A 251 -19.55 -8.87 2.01
C GLY A 251 -19.72 -10.37 1.67
N ASN A 252 -20.70 -10.72 0.84
CA ASN A 252 -21.03 -12.09 0.45
C ASN A 252 -20.65 -12.32 -1.02
N PHE A 253 -19.37 -12.60 -1.23
CA PHE A 253 -18.80 -12.85 -2.56
C PHE A 253 -17.69 -13.91 -2.48
N MET A 254 -17.46 -14.59 -3.60
CA MET A 254 -16.26 -15.36 -3.89
C MET A 254 -15.35 -14.52 -4.78
N LEU A 255 -14.06 -14.53 -4.48
CA LEU A 255 -13.04 -13.83 -5.26
C LEU A 255 -12.04 -14.84 -5.81
N SER A 256 -11.91 -14.89 -7.13
CA SER A 256 -10.81 -15.58 -7.81
C SER A 256 -9.96 -14.56 -8.57
N ILE A 257 -8.67 -14.85 -8.72
CA ILE A 257 -7.73 -13.97 -9.41
C ILE A 257 -7.13 -14.68 -10.61
N ARG A 258 -6.80 -13.91 -11.65
CA ARG A 258 -6.06 -14.40 -12.81
C ARG A 258 -5.06 -13.34 -13.26
N PRO A 259 -3.76 -13.65 -13.32
CA PRO A 259 -2.77 -12.74 -13.89
C PRO A 259 -3.00 -12.53 -15.39
N GLU A 260 -2.80 -11.30 -15.84
CA GLU A 260 -2.82 -10.94 -17.24
C GLU A 260 -1.38 -10.71 -17.72
N MET A 261 -0.98 -11.38 -18.80
CA MET A 261 0.31 -11.10 -19.42
C MET A 261 0.20 -9.85 -20.28
N SER A 262 1.11 -8.90 -20.09
CA SER A 262 1.24 -7.80 -21.05
C SER A 262 1.62 -8.35 -22.42
N GLU A 263 1.04 -7.79 -23.49
CA GLU A 263 1.31 -8.12 -24.91
C GLU A 263 2.80 -8.00 -25.32
N HIS A 264 3.66 -7.51 -24.42
CA HIS A 264 5.08 -7.27 -24.64
C HIS A 264 5.99 -8.43 -24.20
N SER A 265 5.40 -9.55 -23.78
CA SER A 265 6.18 -10.76 -23.49
C SER A 265 6.44 -11.51 -24.80
N ASN A 266 7.72 -11.68 -25.16
CA ASN A 266 8.22 -12.38 -26.36
C ASN A 266 7.96 -13.91 -26.32
N LEU A 267 6.80 -14.33 -25.84
CA LEU A 267 6.38 -15.73 -25.83
C LEU A 267 5.67 -16.00 -27.16
N SER A 268 6.33 -16.71 -28.07
CA SER A 268 5.76 -17.16 -29.35
C SER A 268 4.58 -18.14 -29.19
N HIS A 269 4.29 -18.56 -27.95
CA HIS A 269 3.28 -19.55 -27.60
C HIS A 269 2.15 -18.92 -26.79
N ALA A 270 0.93 -19.44 -26.98
CA ALA A 270 -0.25 -19.00 -26.23
C ALA A 270 -0.12 -19.44 -24.77
N THR A 271 0.36 -18.52 -23.93
CA THR A 271 0.41 -18.72 -22.47
C THR A 271 -0.94 -18.34 -21.89
N LEU A 272 -1.58 -19.31 -21.23
CA LEU A 272 -2.90 -19.15 -20.61
C LEU A 272 -2.78 -19.33 -19.10
N PHE A 273 -3.08 -18.26 -18.37
CA PHE A 273 -3.26 -18.29 -16.93
C PHE A 273 -4.68 -18.76 -16.62
N GLN A 274 -4.81 -19.73 -15.72
CA GLN A 274 -6.10 -20.19 -15.24
C GLN A 274 -6.53 -19.39 -14.00
N TRP A 275 -7.83 -19.39 -13.72
CA TRP A 275 -8.36 -18.79 -12.50
C TRP A 275 -7.80 -19.49 -11.26
N SER A 276 -7.48 -18.71 -10.24
CA SER A 276 -7.12 -19.25 -8.93
C SER A 276 -8.28 -20.00 -8.28
N GLU A 277 -7.97 -20.69 -7.19
CA GLU A 277 -8.97 -21.10 -6.20
C GLU A 277 -9.77 -19.90 -5.68
N ASP A 278 -11.01 -20.15 -5.22
CA ASP A 278 -11.89 -19.12 -4.70
C ASP A 278 -11.55 -18.75 -3.25
N ILE A 279 -11.33 -17.46 -3.02
CA ILE A 279 -11.30 -16.90 -1.67
C ILE A 279 -12.74 -16.76 -1.19
N THR A 280 -13.15 -17.67 -0.31
CA THR A 280 -14.36 -17.48 0.50
C THR A 280 -14.02 -16.60 1.68
N GLY A 281 -14.79 -15.52 1.87
CA GLY A 281 -14.47 -14.42 2.79
C GLY A 281 -14.29 -14.78 4.27
N GLU A 282 -14.46 -16.04 4.69
CA GLU A 282 -14.36 -16.47 6.09
C GLU A 282 -13.22 -17.44 6.38
N LYS A 283 -12.65 -18.14 5.37
CA LYS A 283 -11.69 -19.22 5.61
C LYS A 283 -10.43 -19.04 4.76
N ALA A 284 -9.44 -18.38 5.35
CA ALA A 284 -8.10 -18.27 4.79
C ALA A 284 -7.44 -19.67 4.74
N VAL A 285 -6.97 -20.10 3.56
CA VAL A 285 -6.08 -21.26 3.44
C VAL A 285 -4.85 -21.00 4.31
N ARG A 286 -4.56 -21.92 5.24
CA ARG A 286 -3.50 -21.72 6.22
C ARG A 286 -2.13 -21.79 5.53
N ILE A 287 -1.40 -20.67 5.55
CA ILE A 287 0.00 -20.66 5.12
C ILE A 287 0.81 -21.52 6.07
N SER A 288 1.71 -22.34 5.52
CA SER A 288 2.66 -23.18 6.25
C SER A 288 4.12 -22.77 5.99
N GLY A 289 5.09 -23.43 6.62
CA GLY A 289 6.52 -23.22 6.33
C GLY A 289 7.14 -21.98 6.99
N VAL A 290 8.15 -21.39 6.33
CA VAL A 290 8.90 -20.23 6.86
C VAL A 290 8.00 -19.02 7.05
N ILE A 291 7.06 -18.80 6.12
CA ILE A 291 6.14 -17.67 6.17
C ILE A 291 5.15 -17.82 7.34
N GLU A 292 4.70 -19.03 7.68
CA GLU A 292 3.89 -19.26 8.90
C GLU A 292 4.65 -18.92 10.18
N LYS A 293 5.90 -19.36 10.29
CA LYS A 293 6.72 -19.08 11.48
C LYS A 293 6.97 -17.58 11.66
N LEU A 294 7.21 -16.87 10.56
CA LEU A 294 7.33 -15.41 10.58
C LEU A 294 5.96 -14.73 10.80
N ASN A 295 4.83 -15.33 10.41
CA ASN A 295 3.46 -14.81 10.62
C ASN A 295 3.11 -14.69 12.10
N TYR A 296 3.57 -15.63 12.94
CA TYR A 296 3.24 -15.66 14.37
C TYR A 296 3.66 -14.36 15.09
N ASN A 297 4.85 -13.85 14.79
CA ASN A 297 5.37 -12.62 15.38
C ASN A 297 4.61 -11.37 14.91
N ILE A 298 4.17 -11.35 13.65
CA ILE A 298 3.33 -10.27 13.09
C ILE A 298 1.96 -10.26 13.74
N ARG A 299 1.27 -11.40 13.81
CA ARG A 299 -0.03 -11.47 14.50
C ARG A 299 0.09 -10.93 15.92
N LYS A 300 1.16 -11.25 16.64
CA LYS A 300 1.40 -10.77 18.01
C LYS A 300 1.72 -9.27 18.08
N ALA A 301 2.48 -8.71 17.14
CA ALA A 301 2.82 -7.28 17.10
C ALA A 301 1.64 -6.39 16.68
N PHE A 302 0.76 -6.87 15.79
CA PHE A 302 -0.40 -6.14 15.29
C PHE A 302 -1.70 -6.37 16.07
N SER A 303 -1.71 -7.30 17.03
CA SER A 303 -2.85 -7.53 17.93
C SER A 303 -3.06 -6.41 18.97
N ILE A 304 -2.50 -5.23 18.74
CA ILE A 304 -2.63 -4.06 19.63
C ILE A 304 -3.93 -3.28 19.34
N ASP A 305 -4.53 -3.45 18.15
CA ASP A 305 -5.81 -2.83 17.77
C ASP A 305 -6.91 -3.88 17.49
N SER A 306 -8.17 -3.47 17.50
CA SER A 306 -9.37 -4.30 17.18
C SER A 306 -9.40 -4.90 15.76
N MET A 307 -8.31 -4.76 15.01
CA MET A 307 -8.13 -5.20 13.63
C MET A 307 -7.62 -6.64 13.59
N LYS A 308 -8.46 -7.55 13.09
CA LYS A 308 -8.12 -8.94 12.82
C LYS A 308 -7.25 -9.00 11.56
N SER A 309 -6.06 -9.58 11.65
CA SER A 309 -5.18 -9.82 10.49
C SER A 309 -5.10 -11.31 10.19
N SER A 310 -5.31 -11.69 8.93
CA SER A 310 -5.13 -13.05 8.44
C SER A 310 -4.25 -13.08 7.18
N PHE A 311 -3.58 -14.20 6.98
CA PHE A 311 -2.73 -14.44 5.81
C PHE A 311 -3.10 -15.80 5.20
N SER A 312 -3.25 -15.84 3.89
CA SER A 312 -3.45 -17.04 3.06
C SER A 312 -2.60 -16.97 1.80
N SER A 313 -2.61 -18.04 1.00
CA SER A 313 -1.99 -18.08 -0.31
C SER A 313 -2.99 -18.55 -1.37
N LEU A 314 -2.81 -18.10 -2.60
CA LEU A 314 -3.53 -18.58 -3.78
C LEU A 314 -2.54 -19.12 -4.79
N SER A 315 -2.92 -20.19 -5.49
CA SER A 315 -2.22 -20.72 -6.65
C SER A 315 -2.99 -20.36 -7.92
N CYS A 316 -2.29 -19.86 -8.93
CA CYS A 316 -2.79 -19.66 -10.28
C CYS A 316 -2.05 -20.61 -11.24
N PRO A 317 -2.71 -21.64 -11.78
CA PRO A 317 -2.08 -22.55 -12.74
C PRO A 317 -1.74 -21.85 -14.05
N VAL A 318 -0.55 -22.14 -14.58
CA VAL A 318 -0.06 -21.63 -15.87
C VAL A 318 0.01 -22.79 -16.85
N SER A 319 -0.59 -22.58 -18.02
CA SER A 319 -0.56 -23.53 -19.13
C SER A 319 0.00 -22.90 -20.39
N VAL A 320 0.75 -23.68 -21.16
CA VAL A 320 1.27 -23.31 -22.50
C VAL A 320 0.80 -24.38 -23.47
N ASP A 321 0.18 -23.98 -24.57
CA ASP A 321 -0.39 -24.89 -25.59
C ASP A 321 -1.32 -25.98 -24.98
N GLY A 322 -2.05 -25.60 -23.93
CA GLY A 322 -3.00 -26.46 -23.21
C GLY A 322 -2.39 -27.45 -22.21
N GLN A 323 -1.05 -27.50 -22.08
CA GLN A 323 -0.38 -28.30 -21.05
C GLN A 323 -0.03 -27.45 -19.83
N HIS A 324 -0.26 -27.99 -18.62
CA HIS A 324 0.19 -27.36 -17.38
C HIS A 324 1.71 -27.33 -17.32
N VAL A 325 2.27 -26.19 -16.90
CA VAL A 325 3.71 -25.97 -16.87
C VAL A 325 4.20 -25.60 -15.46
N THR A 326 3.50 -24.69 -14.79
CA THR A 326 3.90 -24.19 -13.47
C THR A 326 2.71 -23.53 -12.78
N ASP A 327 2.88 -23.21 -11.50
CA ASP A 327 1.91 -22.47 -10.70
C ASP A 327 2.53 -21.17 -10.20
N LEU A 328 1.79 -20.07 -10.31
CA LEU A 328 2.11 -18.79 -9.67
C LEU A 328 1.40 -18.67 -8.33
N TYR A 329 2.18 -18.56 -7.26
CA TYR A 329 1.66 -18.42 -5.92
C TYR A 329 1.66 -16.95 -5.48
N PHE A 330 0.49 -16.48 -5.05
CA PHE A 330 0.25 -15.14 -4.51
C PHE A 330 0.00 -15.20 -3.01
N LEU A 331 0.54 -14.23 -2.28
CA LEU A 331 0.28 -14.06 -0.86
C LEU A 331 -0.94 -13.14 -0.68
N ILE A 332 -1.93 -13.60 0.07
CA ILE A 332 -3.15 -12.84 0.38
C ILE A 332 -3.07 -12.39 1.83
N HIS A 333 -3.06 -11.08 2.04
CA HIS A 333 -3.13 -10.47 3.37
C HIS A 333 -4.49 -9.79 3.52
N THR A 334 -5.26 -10.24 4.51
CA THR A 334 -6.57 -9.66 4.81
C THR A 334 -6.53 -8.98 6.16
N LEU A 335 -6.90 -7.70 6.18
CA LEU A 335 -7.18 -6.95 7.39
C LEU A 335 -8.68 -6.78 7.53
N GLY A 336 -9.22 -7.08 8.70
CA GLY A 336 -10.66 -7.00 8.97
C GLY A 336 -10.94 -6.33 10.30
N ARG A 337 -11.98 -5.51 10.38
CA ARG A 337 -12.50 -5.01 11.67
C ARG A 337 -14.02 -4.98 11.65
N ASP A 338 -14.61 -5.34 12.77
CA ASP A 338 -16.06 -5.26 12.96
C ASP A 338 -16.43 -3.81 13.26
N VAL A 339 -17.32 -3.22 12.46
CA VAL A 339 -17.77 -1.83 12.59
C VAL A 339 -19.29 -1.78 12.82
N PRO A 340 -19.77 -1.00 13.79
CA PRO A 340 -21.20 -0.87 14.07
C PRO A 340 -21.95 -0.23 12.90
N LEU A 341 -23.02 -0.87 12.47
CA LEU A 341 -23.93 -0.37 11.44
C LEU A 341 -24.90 0.63 12.05
N GLN A 342 -24.96 1.82 11.48
CA GLN A 342 -25.88 2.87 11.86
C GLN A 342 -27.09 2.90 10.91
N PRO A 343 -28.30 3.18 11.45
CA PRO A 343 -29.49 3.30 10.63
C PRO A 343 -29.41 4.55 9.74
N THR A 344 -29.87 4.43 8.50
CA THR A 344 -29.93 5.52 7.52
C THR A 344 -30.90 6.63 7.88
N ASN A 345 -31.88 6.36 8.77
CA ASN A 345 -32.95 7.29 9.11
C ASN A 345 -32.76 7.98 10.49
N GLY A 346 -31.55 7.98 11.06
CA GLY A 346 -31.20 8.81 12.22
C GLY A 346 -31.80 8.40 13.57
N THR A 347 -32.74 7.45 13.63
CA THR A 347 -33.26 6.95 14.91
C THR A 347 -32.26 5.99 15.54
N ARG A 348 -31.37 6.55 16.37
CA ARG A 348 -30.59 5.76 17.33
C ARG A 348 -31.56 5.05 18.26
N VAL A 349 -31.52 3.72 18.28
CA VAL A 349 -32.15 2.96 19.36
C VAL A 349 -31.30 3.18 20.60
N SER A 350 -31.58 4.27 21.32
CA SER A 350 -30.97 4.58 22.61
C SER A 350 -31.51 3.60 23.66
N GLY A 351 -30.98 2.38 23.65
CA GLY A 351 -31.21 1.38 24.68
C GLY A 351 -29.91 0.64 24.94
N ARG A 352 -29.44 0.66 26.20
CA ARG A 352 -28.23 -0.04 26.68
C ARG A 352 -28.23 -1.57 26.44
N SER A 353 -29.27 -2.12 25.82
CA SER A 353 -29.51 -3.55 25.58
C SER A 353 -29.87 -3.91 24.13
N ALA A 354 -29.81 -2.99 23.17
CA ALA A 354 -30.07 -3.32 21.76
C ALA A 354 -28.84 -3.98 21.12
N SER A 355 -29.03 -5.11 20.44
CA SER A 355 -27.98 -5.76 19.65
C SER A 355 -27.57 -4.84 18.49
N VAL A 356 -26.33 -4.34 18.54
CA VAL A 356 -25.77 -3.51 17.47
C VAL A 356 -25.37 -4.45 16.33
N ALA A 357 -26.02 -4.30 15.17
CA ALA A 357 -25.60 -5.02 13.97
C ALA A 357 -24.19 -4.58 13.58
N LEU A 358 -23.29 -5.53 13.35
CA LEU A 358 -21.91 -5.27 12.94
C LEU A 358 -21.76 -5.57 11.44
N GLN A 359 -20.96 -4.76 10.76
CA GLN A 359 -20.47 -5.01 9.42
C GLN A 359 -18.97 -5.24 9.48
N LEU A 360 -18.45 -6.14 8.64
CA LEU A 360 -17.01 -6.43 8.61
C LEU A 360 -16.35 -5.59 7.52
N GLN A 361 -15.63 -4.54 7.91
CA GLN A 361 -14.79 -3.79 7.00
C GLN A 361 -13.54 -4.60 6.67
N ARG A 362 -13.19 -4.72 5.38
CA ARG A 362 -12.08 -5.55 4.92
C ARG A 362 -11.16 -4.81 3.96
N GLU A 363 -9.87 -5.08 4.11
CA GLU A 363 -8.84 -4.75 3.13
C GLU A 363 -8.11 -6.02 2.74
N ILE A 364 -8.09 -6.32 1.45
CA ILE A 364 -7.43 -7.50 0.88
C ILE A 364 -6.25 -7.01 0.05
N PHE A 365 -5.06 -7.50 0.35
CA PHE A 365 -3.85 -7.19 -0.40
C PHE A 365 -3.36 -8.46 -1.09
N ILE A 366 -3.15 -8.39 -2.39
CA ILE A 366 -2.60 -9.46 -3.22
C ILE A 366 -1.14 -9.13 -3.48
N TYR A 367 -0.24 -9.88 -2.85
CA TYR A 367 1.20 -9.68 -2.91
C TYR A 367 1.89 -10.79 -3.71
N PRO A 368 3.09 -10.53 -4.24
CA PRO A 368 4.02 -11.59 -4.59
C PRO A 368 4.41 -12.38 -3.32
N THR A 369 4.97 -13.58 -3.49
CA THR A 369 5.37 -14.40 -2.34
C THR A 369 6.70 -13.94 -1.76
N VAL A 370 7.67 -13.63 -2.61
CA VAL A 370 9.02 -13.23 -2.21
C VAL A 370 9.47 -12.00 -2.99
N GLN A 371 10.12 -11.05 -2.32
CA GLN A 371 10.86 -9.97 -2.95
C GLN A 371 12.35 -10.13 -2.66
N VAL A 372 13.18 -10.12 -3.70
CA VAL A 372 14.62 -10.28 -3.57
C VAL A 372 15.31 -8.97 -3.93
N TYR A 373 16.13 -8.44 -3.03
CA TYR A 373 16.95 -7.25 -3.21
C TYR A 373 18.40 -7.64 -3.48
N ASN A 374 19.00 -7.02 -4.50
CA ASN A 374 20.41 -7.17 -4.81
C ASN A 374 21.20 -5.95 -4.33
N PHE A 375 21.92 -6.08 -3.21
CA PHE A 375 22.87 -5.07 -2.75
C PHE A 375 24.32 -5.40 -3.12
N LEU A 376 24.56 -6.41 -3.95
CA LEU A 376 25.89 -6.67 -4.50
C LEU A 376 26.21 -5.67 -5.61
N GLN A 377 27.50 -5.42 -5.83
CA GLN A 377 28.00 -4.56 -6.92
C GLN A 377 27.98 -5.23 -8.31
N THR A 378 27.33 -6.37 -8.44
CA THR A 378 27.23 -7.15 -9.68
C THR A 378 25.80 -7.59 -9.88
N ASP A 379 25.41 -7.77 -11.15
CA ASP A 379 24.11 -8.31 -11.48
C ASP A 379 24.05 -9.78 -11.11
N ILE A 380 22.90 -10.18 -10.57
CA ILE A 380 22.65 -11.54 -10.14
C ILE A 380 21.50 -12.14 -10.92
N HIS A 381 21.57 -13.44 -11.16
CA HIS A 381 20.44 -14.21 -11.61
C HIS A 381 19.95 -15.06 -10.45
N VAL A 382 18.68 -14.91 -10.07
CA VAL A 382 18.06 -15.61 -8.95
C VAL A 382 17.02 -16.58 -9.47
N LEU A 383 17.04 -17.80 -8.95
CA LEU A 383 16.09 -18.86 -9.27
C LEU A 383 15.52 -19.46 -7.98
N LEU A 384 14.19 -19.45 -7.88
CA LEU A 384 13.41 -20.07 -6.80
C LEU A 384 12.63 -21.29 -7.30
N THR A 385 12.70 -22.44 -6.63
CA THR A 385 11.99 -23.67 -7.10
C THR A 385 11.20 -24.37 -6.00
N ASP A 386 9.98 -24.83 -6.30
CA ASP A 386 8.97 -25.32 -5.33
C ASP A 386 9.14 -26.77 -4.84
N SER A 387 10.38 -27.28 -4.79
CA SER A 387 10.80 -28.64 -4.35
C SER A 387 11.05 -29.67 -5.47
N LYS A 388 12.23 -30.31 -5.34
CA LYS A 388 12.96 -31.31 -6.16
C LYS A 388 12.97 -31.12 -7.69
N PRO A 389 14.17 -31.14 -8.32
CA PRO A 389 14.33 -31.09 -9.77
C PRO A 389 13.89 -32.44 -10.36
N GLU A 390 12.58 -32.67 -10.45
CA GLU A 390 12.04 -33.76 -11.24
C GLU A 390 11.64 -33.20 -12.60
N ASN A 391 12.47 -33.52 -13.60
CA ASN A 391 12.23 -33.37 -15.03
C ASN A 391 11.69 -31.99 -15.45
N THR A 392 12.47 -30.93 -15.22
CA THR A 392 12.39 -29.76 -16.11
C THR A 392 12.67 -30.27 -17.52
N ARG A 393 11.63 -30.42 -18.35
CA ARG A 393 11.79 -30.40 -19.81
C ARG A 393 12.66 -29.19 -20.14
N ASP A 394 13.48 -29.29 -21.19
CA ASP A 394 14.33 -28.19 -21.69
C ASP A 394 13.55 -26.93 -22.13
N ASP A 395 12.23 -26.91 -21.95
CA ASP A 395 11.39 -25.77 -22.23
C ASP A 395 11.38 -24.80 -21.02
N ASN A 396 11.95 -23.61 -21.22
CA ASN A 396 12.10 -22.54 -20.20
C ASN A 396 10.80 -22.05 -19.54
N PHE A 397 9.62 -22.50 -19.97
CA PHE A 397 8.34 -22.04 -19.44
C PHE A 397 8.08 -22.44 -17.97
N GLY A 398 8.77 -23.48 -17.46
CA GLY A 398 8.66 -23.90 -16.05
C GLY A 398 9.06 -22.83 -15.03
N LEU A 399 9.81 -21.82 -15.49
CA LEU A 399 10.45 -20.79 -14.65
C LEU A 399 9.67 -19.46 -14.60
N ILE A 400 8.51 -19.37 -15.25
CA ILE A 400 7.67 -18.16 -15.24
C ILE A 400 7.37 -17.74 -13.80
N GLY A 401 7.72 -16.49 -13.45
CA GLY A 401 7.54 -15.92 -12.12
C GLY A 401 8.46 -16.48 -11.03
N LYS A 402 9.45 -17.31 -11.40
CA LYS A 402 10.35 -18.04 -10.49
C LYS A 402 11.82 -17.73 -10.69
N GLU A 403 12.16 -17.08 -11.80
CA GLU A 403 13.50 -16.56 -12.07
C GLU A 403 13.49 -15.07 -12.40
N ALA A 404 14.58 -14.38 -12.08
CA ALA A 404 14.81 -13.02 -12.53
C ALA A 404 16.30 -12.68 -12.54
N THR A 405 16.70 -11.84 -13.49
CA THR A 405 17.98 -11.13 -13.43
C THR A 405 17.77 -9.80 -12.71
N ILE A 406 18.49 -9.60 -11.60
CA ILE A 406 18.36 -8.45 -10.72
C ILE A 406 19.64 -7.63 -10.80
N THR A 407 19.53 -6.40 -11.30
CA THR A 407 20.67 -5.49 -11.40
C THR A 407 21.17 -5.06 -10.03
N SER A 408 22.43 -4.61 -9.96
CA SER A 408 22.96 -4.04 -8.72
C SER A 408 22.10 -2.88 -8.20
N GLY A 409 21.69 -2.94 -6.93
CA GLY A 409 20.90 -1.91 -6.26
C GLY A 409 19.39 -1.98 -6.51
N SER A 410 18.89 -3.02 -7.19
CA SER A 410 17.46 -3.18 -7.50
C SER A 410 16.85 -4.43 -6.83
N SER A 411 15.58 -4.71 -7.14
CA SER A 411 14.85 -5.86 -6.60
C SER A 411 13.90 -6.47 -7.62
N ALA A 412 13.54 -7.74 -7.43
CA ALA A 412 12.52 -8.43 -8.22
C ALA A 412 11.54 -9.21 -7.34
N TYR A 413 10.35 -9.46 -7.88
CA TYR A 413 9.28 -10.23 -7.25
C TYR A 413 9.23 -11.66 -7.78
N PHE A 414 8.83 -12.59 -6.92
CA PHE A 414 8.75 -14.01 -7.22
C PHE A 414 7.47 -14.64 -6.65
N TYR A 415 6.95 -15.64 -7.36
CA TYR A 415 5.63 -16.25 -7.16
C TYR A 415 5.72 -17.76 -6.89
N VAL A 416 6.44 -18.09 -5.82
CA VAL A 416 6.75 -19.48 -5.41
C VAL A 416 5.86 -19.97 -4.28
N ASN A 417 5.76 -21.29 -4.11
CA ASN A 417 4.97 -21.90 -3.06
C ASN A 417 5.49 -21.46 -1.68
N PRO A 418 4.68 -20.78 -0.86
CA PRO A 418 5.12 -20.27 0.44
C PRO A 418 5.48 -21.37 1.44
N ALA A 419 5.02 -22.60 1.23
CA ALA A 419 5.30 -23.74 2.12
C ALA A 419 6.75 -24.20 2.03
N MET A 420 7.30 -24.33 0.81
CA MET A 420 8.67 -24.79 0.57
C MET A 420 9.18 -24.33 -0.79
N PHE A 421 10.38 -23.76 -0.80
CA PHE A 421 11.11 -23.41 -2.02
C PHE A 421 12.62 -23.48 -1.79
N ASN A 422 13.39 -23.70 -2.85
CA ASN A 422 14.85 -23.63 -2.85
C ASN A 422 15.30 -22.33 -3.49
N PHE A 423 16.28 -21.68 -2.88
CA PHE A 423 16.85 -20.42 -3.32
C PHE A 423 18.25 -20.65 -3.91
N SER A 424 18.48 -20.23 -5.16
CA SER A 424 19.79 -20.30 -5.80
C SER A 424 20.13 -18.99 -6.52
N VAL A 425 21.41 -18.61 -6.47
CA VAL A 425 21.90 -17.36 -7.08
C VAL A 425 23.09 -17.64 -7.95
N THR A 426 23.13 -17.01 -9.12
CA THR A 426 24.29 -16.98 -9.99
C THR A 426 24.82 -15.55 -10.06
N LEU A 427 26.11 -15.36 -9.78
CA LEU A 427 26.79 -14.10 -10.03
C LEU A 427 27.13 -14.02 -11.53
N ILE A 428 26.46 -13.13 -12.27
CA ILE A 428 26.53 -13.11 -13.74
C ILE A 428 27.95 -12.81 -14.22
N SER A 429 28.59 -11.80 -13.63
CA SER A 429 29.95 -11.39 -14.01
C SER A 429 31.02 -12.47 -13.76
N TYR A 430 30.73 -13.46 -12.92
CA TYR A 430 31.68 -14.51 -12.53
C TYR A 430 31.29 -15.90 -13.03
N GLY A 431 30.12 -16.05 -13.67
CA GLY A 431 29.60 -17.35 -14.11
C GLY A 431 29.46 -18.38 -13.00
N SER A 432 29.31 -17.94 -11.75
CA SER A 432 29.42 -18.79 -10.56
C SER A 432 28.08 -18.88 -9.82
N LYS A 433 27.64 -20.10 -9.50
CA LYS A 433 26.35 -20.39 -8.88
C LYS A 433 26.51 -20.85 -7.43
N SER A 434 25.71 -20.29 -6.53
CA SER A 434 25.66 -20.69 -5.13
C SER A 434 25.05 -22.08 -4.97
N LYS A 435 25.38 -22.75 -3.87
CA LYS A 435 24.60 -23.90 -3.42
C LYS A 435 23.15 -23.48 -3.17
N ALA A 436 22.20 -24.32 -3.58
CA ALA A 436 20.78 -24.08 -3.32
C ALA A 436 20.50 -24.15 -1.81
N ALA A 437 19.79 -23.15 -1.29
CA ALA A 437 19.41 -23.06 0.11
C ALA A 437 17.90 -23.34 0.25
N ASN A 438 17.54 -24.33 1.07
CA ASN A 438 16.16 -24.79 1.22
C ASN A 438 15.43 -24.00 2.32
N SER A 439 14.23 -23.50 2.01
CA SER A 439 13.44 -22.73 2.97
C SER A 439 12.95 -23.56 4.18
N GLY A 440 12.73 -24.87 4.03
CA GLY A 440 12.42 -25.76 5.14
C GLY A 440 13.52 -25.83 6.21
N ASP A 441 14.79 -25.79 5.82
CA ASP A 441 15.90 -25.71 6.76
C ASP A 441 15.94 -24.37 7.49
N TRP A 442 15.54 -23.30 6.82
CA TRP A 442 15.40 -21.98 7.43
C TRP A 442 14.28 -21.97 8.48
N ALA A 443 13.16 -22.63 8.20
CA ALA A 443 12.08 -22.79 9.16
C ALA A 443 12.55 -23.52 10.43
N LYS A 444 13.43 -24.53 10.29
CA LYS A 444 14.03 -25.23 11.44
C LYS A 444 15.00 -24.34 12.22
N ARG A 445 15.82 -23.54 11.53
CA ARG A 445 16.75 -22.59 12.18
C ARG A 445 16.01 -21.49 12.96
N MET A 446 14.96 -20.93 12.38
CA MET A 446 14.09 -19.94 13.05
C MET A 446 13.46 -20.50 14.33
N GLN A 447 13.06 -21.77 14.32
CA GLN A 447 12.50 -22.41 15.53
C GLN A 447 13.52 -22.59 16.65
N LYS A 448 14.81 -22.68 16.33
CA LYS A 448 15.90 -22.78 17.30
C LYS A 448 16.35 -21.42 17.85
N GLN A 449 16.08 -20.33 17.13
CA GLN A 449 16.35 -18.98 17.61
C GLN A 449 15.21 -18.50 18.54
N THR A 450 15.52 -17.61 19.48
CA THR A 450 14.52 -17.03 20.39
C THR A 450 13.43 -16.32 19.58
N ALA A 451 12.19 -16.32 20.10
CA ALA A 451 10.99 -15.79 19.43
C ALA A 451 11.03 -14.31 18.99
N ARG A 452 12.17 -13.62 19.17
CA ARG A 452 12.40 -12.20 18.85
C ARG A 452 13.35 -11.97 17.67
N ALA A 453 13.87 -13.01 17.02
CA ALA A 453 14.70 -12.83 15.83
C ALA A 453 13.88 -12.18 14.70
N GLN A 454 14.26 -10.95 14.31
CA GLN A 454 13.59 -10.17 13.27
C GLN A 454 14.03 -10.58 11.85
N PHE A 455 15.16 -11.28 11.74
CA PHE A 455 15.74 -11.73 10.47
C PHE A 455 16.54 -13.03 10.64
N LEU A 456 16.77 -13.73 9.52
CA LEU A 456 17.65 -14.90 9.43
C LEU A 456 18.76 -14.65 8.41
N ASP A 457 20.02 -14.70 8.84
CA ASP A 457 21.17 -14.58 7.95
C ASP A 457 21.74 -15.96 7.60
N LEU A 458 22.10 -16.12 6.34
CA LEU A 458 22.75 -17.30 5.79
C LEU A 458 23.93 -16.87 4.93
N GLU A 459 25.03 -17.61 5.01
CA GLU A 459 26.14 -17.42 4.10
C GLU A 459 25.91 -18.23 2.83
N LEU A 460 26.00 -17.57 1.68
CA LEU A 460 26.00 -18.18 0.36
C LEU A 460 27.44 -18.25 -0.13
N GLU A 461 27.88 -19.45 -0.47
CA GLU A 461 29.18 -19.72 -1.05
C GLU A 461 29.02 -20.00 -2.55
N PHE A 462 29.73 -19.24 -3.37
CA PHE A 462 29.69 -19.34 -4.85
C PHE A 462 30.90 -20.10 -5.38
N VAL A 463 32.07 -19.83 -4.81
CA VAL A 463 33.30 -20.57 -5.07
C VAL A 463 33.88 -20.98 -3.73
N PRO A 464 34.14 -22.29 -3.52
CA PRO A 464 34.66 -22.80 -2.26
C PRO A 464 35.82 -21.97 -1.72
N GLY A 465 35.62 -21.34 -0.56
CA GLY A 465 36.62 -20.53 0.14
C GLY A 465 37.07 -19.23 -0.53
N LYS A 466 36.37 -18.74 -1.57
CA LYS A 466 36.73 -17.49 -2.28
C LYS A 466 35.63 -16.43 -2.22
N PHE A 467 34.43 -16.76 -2.66
CA PHE A 467 33.35 -15.79 -2.82
C PHE A 467 32.17 -16.16 -1.93
N HIS A 468 31.89 -15.26 -0.99
CA HIS A 468 30.82 -15.41 -0.01
C HIS A 468 29.92 -14.19 -0.05
N SER A 469 28.61 -14.40 0.02
CA SER A 469 27.64 -13.35 0.31
C SER A 469 26.77 -13.73 1.49
N SER A 470 26.08 -12.76 2.06
CA SER A 470 25.04 -12.97 3.06
C SER A 470 23.66 -12.85 2.40
N LEU A 471 22.81 -13.82 2.70
CA LEU A 471 21.39 -13.86 2.38
C LEU A 471 20.63 -13.58 3.67
N ARG A 472 19.99 -12.43 3.76
CA ARG A 472 19.12 -12.08 4.89
C ARG A 472 17.67 -12.28 4.51
N LEU A 473 16.99 -13.10 5.28
CA LEU A 473 15.55 -13.20 5.24
C LEU A 473 14.95 -12.24 6.27
N LEU A 474 14.23 -11.24 5.81
CA LEU A 474 13.50 -10.29 6.63
C LEU A 474 12.01 -10.45 6.35
N ARG A 475 11.19 -10.19 7.36
CA ARG A 475 9.77 -9.96 7.13
C ARG A 475 9.39 -8.56 7.57
N GLN A 476 8.83 -7.79 6.64
CA GLN A 476 8.28 -6.47 6.94
C GLN A 476 6.90 -6.57 7.61
N GLU A 477 6.49 -5.48 8.24
CA GLU A 477 5.18 -5.23 8.82
C GLU A 477 4.00 -5.67 7.93
N LYS A 478 4.14 -5.53 6.60
CA LYS A 478 3.12 -5.85 5.60
C LYS A 478 3.02 -7.33 5.23
N GLY A 479 3.91 -8.18 5.77
CA GLY A 479 3.83 -9.63 5.63
C GLY A 479 4.52 -10.26 4.43
N LEU A 480 5.03 -9.45 3.49
CA LEU A 480 5.89 -9.88 2.38
C LEU A 480 7.22 -10.45 2.91
N LEU A 481 7.68 -11.55 2.29
CA LEU A 481 8.98 -12.12 2.58
C LEU A 481 10.06 -11.40 1.76
N GLU A 482 10.94 -10.69 2.45
CA GLU A 482 12.04 -9.98 1.81
C GLU A 482 13.34 -10.76 1.98
N VAL A 483 14.08 -10.86 0.89
CA VAL A 483 15.36 -11.52 0.83
C VAL A 483 16.39 -10.51 0.35
N ALA A 484 17.36 -10.18 1.18
CA ALA A 484 18.44 -9.26 0.81
C ALA A 484 19.74 -10.03 0.59
N LEU A 485 20.33 -9.88 -0.60
CA LEU A 485 21.68 -10.33 -0.90
C LEU A 485 22.67 -9.18 -0.67
N PHE A 486 23.67 -9.37 0.18
CA PHE A 486 24.65 -8.34 0.48
C PHE A 486 26.01 -8.93 0.89
N THR A 487 27.07 -8.13 0.82
CA THR A 487 28.32 -8.40 1.53
C THR A 487 28.37 -7.54 2.78
N ARG A 488 28.96 -8.05 3.88
CA ARG A 488 29.08 -7.27 5.14
C ARG A 488 29.89 -6.00 4.96
N TYR A 489 30.87 -6.05 4.07
CA TYR A 489 31.74 -4.94 3.74
C TYR A 489 31.78 -4.77 2.23
N THR A 490 31.87 -3.51 1.80
CA THR A 490 32.14 -3.15 0.41
C THR A 490 33.42 -2.34 0.40
N LEU A 491 34.41 -2.78 -0.36
CA LEU A 491 35.66 -2.06 -0.53
C LEU A 491 35.60 -1.34 -1.87
N GLN A 492 35.54 -0.01 -1.84
CA GLN A 492 35.63 0.81 -3.05
C GLN A 492 37.04 1.39 -3.14
N ASN A 493 37.76 1.02 -4.19
CA ASN A 493 39.05 1.64 -4.49
C ASN A 493 38.82 2.92 -5.32
N THR A 494 39.02 4.08 -4.72
CA THR A 494 38.94 5.38 -5.39
C THR A 494 40.30 5.89 -5.86
N SER A 495 41.36 5.09 -5.69
CA SER A 495 42.71 5.43 -6.15
C SER A 495 42.97 4.90 -7.56
N ASP A 496 43.95 5.50 -8.24
CA ASP A 496 44.42 5.03 -9.55
C ASP A 496 45.28 3.75 -9.47
N TYR A 497 45.54 3.24 -8.25
CA TYR A 497 46.39 2.07 -8.01
C TYR A 497 45.54 0.85 -7.66
N PRO A 498 45.79 -0.34 -8.25
CA PRO A 498 45.06 -1.55 -7.90
C PRO A 498 45.34 -1.94 -6.44
N LEU A 499 44.29 -2.31 -5.69
CA LEU A 499 44.42 -2.85 -4.34
C LEU A 499 44.69 -4.36 -4.42
N LEU A 500 45.74 -4.80 -3.74
CA LEU A 500 46.06 -6.22 -3.57
C LEU A 500 45.42 -6.71 -2.27
N CYS A 501 44.38 -7.54 -2.37
CA CYS A 501 43.72 -8.13 -1.20
C CYS A 501 44.19 -9.58 -1.03
N THR A 502 44.93 -9.86 0.04
CA THR A 502 45.35 -11.21 0.42
C THR A 502 44.54 -11.71 1.60
N ALA A 503 44.14 -12.98 1.57
CA ALA A 503 43.55 -13.63 2.74
C ALA A 503 44.53 -13.63 3.92
N SER A 504 44.02 -13.53 5.14
CA SER A 504 44.83 -13.60 6.36
C SER A 504 45.72 -14.85 6.35
N GLY A 505 47.03 -14.66 6.50
CA GLY A 505 48.01 -15.74 6.55
C GLY A 505 48.59 -16.20 5.21
N GLN A 506 48.16 -15.64 4.07
CA GLN A 506 48.82 -15.89 2.78
C GLN A 506 49.79 -14.76 2.45
N LYS A 507 51.04 -15.12 2.15
CA LYS A 507 52.02 -14.15 1.63
C LYS A 507 51.53 -13.66 0.26
N PRO A 508 51.57 -12.35 -0.02
CA PRO A 508 51.34 -11.86 -1.37
C PRO A 508 52.33 -12.55 -2.30
N LEU A 509 51.83 -13.17 -3.37
CA LEU A 509 52.68 -13.65 -4.46
C LEU A 509 53.28 -12.41 -5.16
N PRO A 510 54.57 -12.45 -5.53
CA PRO A 510 55.30 -11.31 -6.09
C PRO A 510 54.74 -10.84 -7.44
#